data_AF-A0A061E1B1-F1
#
_entry.id   AF-A0A061E1B1-F1
#
_cell.length_a   1.000
_cell.length_b   1.000
_cell.length_c   1.000
_cell.angle_alpha   90.00
_cell.angle_beta   90.00
_cell.angle_gamma   90.00
#
_symmetry.space_group_name_H-M   'P 1'
#
loop_
_entity.id
_entity.type
_entity.pdbx_description
1 polymer ?
#
loop_
_entity_poly.entity_id
_entity_poly.type
_entity_poly.pdbx_seq_one_letter_code
_entity_poly.pdbx_strand_id
1 'polypeptide(L)'
;MSSSFSLLLFLLFSLYSPSPPPPPPPPTPFSLPRVKRKTKNSSSMVGLGDSNSSCNNNNKAKDKKRKKKKKRGGSKRKMTAEQTLAFKSVTEWVYLDHQNSSSTAALSSWVVDDFGVQKSLGRGMEKVVFELHSHSKHSDGFLSPSKLVERAHGNGVKVLALTDHDTMSGIPEAIETARRFGIKIIPGVEISTIFSPRNSEMEEPVHILAYYSSCGPTRYEELETFLANIRDGRYLRAKDMVLKLNKLKLPLKWEHVTKIAGKGVAPGRLHVARAMVEAGYVENLKQAFARYLYDGGPAYSTGSEPLAEEAVQLICETGGLAVLAHPWALKNPIPIIRSLKDAGLHGMEVYRSDGRLAAYSDLADTYDLLKLGGADYHGRGGHGESELGSVNLPVLVLHDFLKVARPIWCGAIKDILETYAEEPSDSNLARIARFGRMGSFRGSSPLSCGQDFIGCCLSSWLTTEERQNAEFEAIRLKLSYISIDLGGVQAPIGSK
;
A
#
# COMPACT_ATOMS: atom_id res chain seq x y z
N MET A 1 11.15 30.70 54.03
CA MET A 1 12.45 30.78 53.34
C MET A 1 12.58 29.57 52.40
N SER A 2 12.07 29.67 51.17
CA SER A 2 12.32 28.68 50.09
C SER A 2 11.78 29.18 48.74
N SER A 3 12.07 30.44 48.37
CA SER A 3 11.75 30.92 47.00
C SER A 3 12.86 31.76 46.37
N SER A 4 14.06 31.76 46.96
CA SER A 4 15.18 32.59 46.49
C SER A 4 16.38 31.78 45.97
N PHE A 5 16.25 30.45 45.84
CA PHE A 5 17.34 29.58 45.37
C PHE A 5 17.22 29.13 43.90
N SER A 6 16.10 29.40 43.23
CA SER A 6 15.90 28.98 41.83
C SER A 6 16.37 30.01 40.80
N LEU A 7 16.51 31.29 41.18
CA LEU A 7 16.93 32.35 40.25
C LEU A 7 18.46 32.47 40.06
N LEU A 8 19.26 31.84 40.92
CA LEU A 8 20.73 31.95 40.87
C LEU A 8 21.39 30.87 40.01
N LEU A 9 20.67 29.81 39.63
CA LEU A 9 21.19 28.74 38.78
C LEU A 9 21.03 29.02 37.27
N PHE A 10 20.18 29.99 36.90
CA PHE A 10 19.93 30.39 35.50
C PHE A 10 20.92 31.43 34.95
N LEU A 11 21.72 32.08 35.81
CA LEU A 11 22.67 33.12 35.40
C LEU A 11 24.12 32.63 35.24
N LEU A 12 24.42 31.37 35.59
CA LEU A 12 25.78 30.80 35.51
C LEU A 12 26.04 29.90 34.29
N PHE A 13 25.02 29.57 33.48
CA PHE A 13 25.20 28.77 32.26
C PHE A 13 25.38 29.59 30.97
N SER A 14 25.39 30.92 31.05
CA SER A 14 25.44 31.82 29.88
C SER A 14 26.84 32.38 29.55
N LEU A 15 27.92 31.83 30.12
CA LEU A 15 29.28 32.37 29.93
C LEU A 15 30.30 31.42 29.29
N TYR A 16 29.89 30.25 28.79
CA TYR A 16 30.77 29.41 27.96
C TYR A 16 29.98 28.80 26.79
N SER A 17 29.94 29.52 25.68
CA SER A 17 29.59 28.98 24.36
C SER A 17 30.69 29.33 23.37
N PRO A 18 31.35 28.36 22.74
CA PRO A 18 32.37 28.63 21.72
C PRO A 18 31.71 29.22 20.47
N SER A 19 32.35 30.23 19.89
CA SER A 19 31.89 30.92 18.68
C SER A 19 31.73 29.93 17.50
N PRO A 20 30.68 30.06 16.66
CA PRO A 20 30.53 29.20 15.50
C PRO A 20 31.61 29.49 14.45
N PRO A 21 32.07 28.48 13.69
CA PRO A 21 33.06 28.67 12.63
C PRO A 21 32.50 29.52 11.47
N PRO A 22 33.36 30.26 10.76
CA PRO A 22 32.94 31.11 9.64
C PRO A 22 32.38 30.28 8.47
N PRO A 23 31.44 30.85 7.69
CA PRO A 23 30.82 30.16 6.57
C PRO A 23 31.84 29.88 5.44
N PRO A 24 31.65 28.78 4.67
CA PRO A 24 32.53 28.44 3.56
C PRO A 24 32.42 29.47 2.41
N PRO A 25 33.48 29.64 1.61
CA PRO A 25 33.48 30.57 0.48
C PRO A 25 32.47 30.16 -0.60
N PRO A 26 31.91 31.13 -1.36
CA PRO A 26 30.92 30.86 -2.40
C PRO A 26 31.51 30.00 -3.53
N PRO A 27 30.71 29.10 -4.14
CA PRO A 27 31.16 28.26 -5.23
C PRO A 27 31.52 29.09 -6.47
N THR A 28 32.68 28.80 -7.05
CA THR A 28 33.13 29.34 -8.34
C THR A 28 32.15 28.96 -9.45
N PRO A 29 31.76 29.89 -10.35
CA PRO A 29 30.80 29.60 -11.41
C PRO A 29 31.38 28.61 -12.43
N PHE A 30 30.76 27.43 -12.51
CA PHE A 30 31.01 26.44 -13.56
C PHE A 30 30.52 27.00 -14.91
N SER A 31 31.47 27.23 -15.81
CA SER A 31 31.25 27.56 -17.21
C SER A 31 30.71 26.35 -17.99
N LEU A 32 29.44 26.42 -18.40
CA LEU A 32 28.85 25.47 -19.35
C LEU A 32 29.42 25.68 -20.77
N PRO A 33 29.76 24.62 -21.51
CA PRO A 33 30.22 24.73 -22.89
C PRO A 33 29.08 25.11 -23.84
N ARG A 34 29.34 26.18 -24.62
CA ARG A 34 28.53 26.73 -25.72
C ARG A 34 28.10 25.64 -26.73
N VAL A 35 26.80 25.37 -26.82
CA VAL A 35 26.19 24.68 -27.96
C VAL A 35 26.02 25.67 -29.12
N LYS A 36 26.80 25.49 -30.19
CA LYS A 36 26.65 26.22 -31.47
C LYS A 36 25.32 25.82 -32.14
N ARG A 37 24.29 26.67 -32.05
CA ARG A 37 23.13 26.60 -32.95
C ARG A 37 23.46 27.33 -34.26
N LYS A 38 23.53 26.56 -35.35
CA LYS A 38 23.55 27.07 -36.73
C LYS A 38 22.22 27.74 -37.04
N THR A 39 22.29 29.01 -37.42
CA THR A 39 21.24 29.78 -38.05
C THR A 39 20.99 29.25 -39.47
N LYS A 40 19.73 29.07 -39.84
CA LYS A 40 19.26 29.15 -41.23
C LYS A 40 18.03 30.04 -41.27
N ASN A 41 18.23 31.21 -41.87
CA ASN A 41 17.21 32.18 -42.24
C ASN A 41 16.48 31.75 -43.52
N SER A 42 15.39 32.49 -43.79
CA SER A 42 14.67 32.70 -45.06
C SER A 42 13.60 31.66 -45.41
N SER A 43 12.38 32.00 -45.81
CA SER A 43 11.66 33.28 -45.91
C SER A 43 10.17 32.95 -46.02
N SER A 44 9.32 33.76 -45.39
CA SER A 44 7.87 33.79 -45.59
C SER A 44 7.53 34.64 -46.80
N MET A 45 6.70 34.14 -47.73
CA MET A 45 5.88 34.99 -48.57
C MET A 45 4.57 34.29 -48.94
N VAL A 46 3.53 35.12 -48.91
CA VAL A 46 2.09 34.87 -49.01
C VAL A 46 1.68 34.54 -50.45
N GLY A 47 0.63 33.73 -50.62
CA GLY A 47 -0.06 33.58 -51.90
C GLY A 47 -1.36 32.78 -51.77
N LEU A 48 -2.49 33.50 -51.68
CA LEU A 48 -3.86 33.02 -51.85
C LEU A 48 -4.09 32.53 -53.28
N GLY A 49 -5.02 31.58 -53.49
CA GLY A 49 -5.46 31.20 -54.84
C GLY A 49 -6.40 30.00 -54.87
N ASP A 50 -7.67 30.29 -55.14
CA ASP A 50 -8.84 29.42 -55.18
C ASP A 50 -8.85 28.26 -56.20
N SER A 51 -9.81 27.36 -55.94
CA SER A 51 -10.78 26.78 -56.89
C SER A 51 -10.51 25.43 -57.60
N ASN A 52 -11.44 24.50 -57.28
CA ASN A 52 -12.31 23.69 -58.14
C ASN A 52 -11.82 22.59 -59.10
N SER A 53 -12.69 21.56 -59.11
CA SER A 53 -13.03 20.60 -60.18
C SER A 53 -12.06 19.42 -60.36
N SER A 54 -12.46 18.16 -60.13
CA SER A 54 -13.51 17.31 -60.71
C SER A 54 -13.00 16.47 -61.88
N CYS A 55 -13.28 15.17 -61.74
CA CYS A 55 -13.48 14.13 -62.76
C CYS A 55 -12.30 13.43 -63.47
N ASN A 56 -12.36 12.12 -63.26
CA ASN A 56 -12.34 11.03 -64.25
C ASN A 56 -11.03 10.33 -64.66
N ASN A 57 -10.98 9.07 -64.22
CA ASN A 57 -10.78 7.85 -65.01
C ASN A 57 -9.76 7.88 -66.15
N ASN A 58 -8.71 7.06 -66.02
CA ASN A 58 -8.57 5.92 -66.94
C ASN A 58 -7.62 4.83 -66.45
N ASN A 59 -8.05 3.60 -66.74
CA ASN A 59 -7.36 2.33 -66.53
C ASN A 59 -6.01 2.23 -67.26
N LYS A 60 -5.00 1.61 -66.64
CA LYS A 60 -4.45 0.29 -67.05
C LYS A 60 -3.08 0.01 -66.42
N ALA A 61 -2.80 -1.29 -66.36
CA ALA A 61 -1.50 -1.95 -66.26
C ALA A 61 -0.94 -2.23 -64.86
N LYS A 62 -1.33 -3.43 -64.40
CA LYS A 62 -0.55 -4.40 -63.62
C LYS A 62 0.94 -4.06 -63.46
N ASP A 63 1.39 -3.93 -62.21
CA ASP A 63 2.69 -4.47 -61.85
C ASP A 63 2.70 -5.06 -60.43
N LYS A 64 2.80 -6.39 -60.37
CA LYS A 64 2.82 -7.19 -59.14
C LYS A 64 4.21 -7.13 -58.52
N LYS A 65 4.47 -6.18 -57.61
CA LYS A 65 5.57 -6.29 -56.64
C LYS A 65 5.06 -6.76 -55.29
N ARG A 66 5.19 -8.07 -55.04
CA ARG A 66 5.08 -8.73 -53.73
C ARG A 66 6.01 -8.03 -52.73
N LYS A 67 5.49 -7.10 -51.92
CA LYS A 67 6.15 -6.67 -50.68
C LYS A 67 5.99 -7.78 -49.63
N LYS A 68 7.04 -8.59 -49.47
CA LYS A 68 7.25 -9.49 -48.34
C LYS A 68 7.12 -8.66 -47.04
N LYS A 69 5.98 -8.74 -46.35
CA LYS A 69 5.85 -8.24 -44.97
C LYS A 69 6.84 -9.05 -44.12
N LYS A 70 8.00 -8.47 -43.79
CA LYS A 70 8.85 -8.97 -42.70
C LYS A 70 8.00 -8.93 -41.43
N LYS A 71 7.48 -10.09 -41.01
CA LYS A 71 7.03 -10.30 -39.63
C LYS A 71 8.25 -10.00 -38.75
N ARG A 72 8.28 -8.82 -38.12
CA ARG A 72 9.14 -8.58 -36.96
C ARG A 72 8.59 -9.47 -35.85
N GLY A 73 9.05 -10.71 -35.81
CA GLY A 73 8.89 -11.56 -34.63
C GLY A 73 9.64 -10.86 -33.50
N GLY A 74 8.91 -10.23 -32.59
CA GLY A 74 9.48 -9.78 -31.32
C GLY A 74 9.97 -11.02 -30.59
N SER A 75 11.29 -11.22 -30.57
CA SER A 75 11.90 -12.22 -29.71
C SER A 75 11.51 -11.87 -28.28
N LYS A 76 10.66 -12.69 -27.63
CA LYS A 76 10.39 -12.56 -26.19
C LYS A 76 11.75 -12.54 -25.49
N ARG A 77 12.08 -11.42 -24.85
CA ARG A 77 13.37 -11.23 -24.18
C ARG A 77 13.43 -12.25 -23.06
N LYS A 78 14.35 -13.21 -23.15
CA LYS A 78 14.54 -14.27 -22.15
C LYS A 78 14.96 -13.60 -20.84
N MET A 79 14.37 -14.01 -19.71
CA MET A 79 14.73 -13.49 -18.39
C MET A 79 16.22 -13.75 -18.10
N THR A 80 16.86 -12.85 -17.36
CA THR A 80 18.20 -13.09 -16.82
C THR A 80 18.16 -14.22 -15.77
N ALA A 81 19.32 -14.78 -15.43
CA ALA A 81 19.40 -15.79 -14.35
C ALA A 81 18.88 -15.23 -13.02
N GLU A 82 19.26 -13.99 -12.70
CA GLU A 82 18.79 -13.26 -11.53
C GLU A 82 17.26 -13.08 -11.52
N GLN A 83 16.69 -12.61 -12.64
CA GLN A 83 15.23 -12.47 -12.77
C GLN A 83 14.50 -13.82 -12.64
N THR A 84 15.12 -14.90 -13.12
CA THR A 84 14.56 -16.25 -13.00
C THR A 84 14.58 -16.72 -11.55
N LEU A 85 15.66 -16.47 -10.80
CA LEU A 85 15.77 -16.80 -9.39
C LEU A 85 14.76 -15.98 -8.56
N ALA A 86 14.71 -14.66 -8.80
CA ALA A 86 13.74 -13.76 -8.17
C ALA A 86 12.30 -14.21 -8.43
N PHE A 87 11.98 -14.58 -9.68
CA PHE A 87 10.66 -15.10 -10.02
C PHE A 87 10.31 -16.37 -9.27
N LYS A 88 11.24 -17.33 -9.15
CA LYS A 88 11.02 -18.55 -8.37
C LYS A 88 10.75 -18.24 -6.91
N SER A 89 11.58 -17.43 -6.28
CA SER A 89 11.44 -17.03 -4.87
C SER A 89 10.12 -16.31 -4.60
N VAL A 90 9.74 -15.33 -5.43
CA VAL A 90 8.46 -14.61 -5.30
C VAL A 90 7.29 -15.57 -5.48
N THR A 91 7.32 -16.41 -6.51
CA THR A 91 6.24 -17.36 -6.82
C THR A 91 6.07 -18.38 -5.69
N GLU A 92 7.16 -18.93 -5.17
CA GLU A 92 7.14 -19.85 -4.04
C GLU A 92 6.48 -19.22 -2.81
N TRP A 93 6.85 -17.97 -2.48
CA TRP A 93 6.23 -17.25 -1.36
C TRP A 93 4.73 -17.00 -1.59
N VAL A 94 4.32 -16.58 -2.79
CA VAL A 94 2.89 -16.34 -3.11
C VAL A 94 2.05 -17.60 -2.91
N TYR A 95 2.59 -18.77 -3.23
CA TYR A 95 1.85 -20.04 -3.22
C TYR A 95 2.20 -20.98 -2.05
N LEU A 96 2.82 -20.48 -0.97
CA LEU A 96 3.11 -21.27 0.24
C LEU A 96 1.91 -22.13 0.69
N ASP A 97 0.73 -21.51 0.74
CA ASP A 97 -0.51 -22.13 1.25
C ASP A 97 -1.06 -23.26 0.34
N HIS A 98 -0.62 -23.34 -0.92
CA HIS A 98 -1.10 -24.32 -1.91
C HIS A 98 -0.24 -25.60 -1.94
N GLN A 99 0.94 -25.59 -1.31
CA GLN A 99 1.82 -26.76 -1.22
C GLN A 99 1.22 -27.90 -0.37
N ASN A 100 0.27 -27.59 0.53
CA ASN A 100 -0.34 -28.56 1.43
C ASN A 100 -1.62 -29.22 0.87
N SER A 101 -2.18 -28.76 -0.25
CA SER A 101 -3.46 -29.26 -0.79
C SER A 101 -3.35 -30.02 -2.11
N SER A 102 -2.15 -30.22 -2.66
CA SER A 102 -1.93 -31.05 -3.83
C SER A 102 -0.54 -31.66 -3.79
N SER A 103 -0.48 -32.98 -3.97
CA SER A 103 0.71 -33.68 -4.45
C SER A 103 1.36 -32.91 -5.61
N THR A 104 2.69 -33.01 -5.66
CA THR A 104 3.62 -32.44 -6.63
C THR A 104 3.35 -32.87 -8.08
N ALA A 105 2.21 -32.46 -8.66
CA ALA A 105 1.82 -32.78 -10.02
C ALA A 105 1.24 -31.59 -10.81
N ALA A 106 1.46 -30.35 -10.37
CA ALA A 106 0.91 -29.14 -11.04
C ALA A 106 1.99 -28.21 -11.63
N LEU A 107 3.09 -28.77 -12.15
CA LEU A 107 4.02 -28.02 -13.02
C LEU A 107 4.00 -28.46 -14.49
N SER A 108 2.99 -29.24 -14.88
CA SER A 108 2.61 -29.45 -16.29
C SER A 108 1.11 -29.72 -16.40
N SER A 109 0.30 -28.66 -16.36
CA SER A 109 -1.15 -28.77 -16.64
C SER A 109 -1.37 -28.99 -18.14
N TRP A 110 -1.74 -30.22 -18.50
CA TRP A 110 -2.43 -30.53 -19.74
C TRP A 110 -3.92 -30.62 -19.40
N VAL A 111 -4.76 -29.85 -20.09
CA VAL A 111 -6.22 -29.99 -20.01
C VAL A 111 -6.69 -30.60 -21.32
N VAL A 112 -7.42 -31.70 -21.20
CA VAL A 112 -8.16 -32.31 -22.31
C VAL A 112 -9.53 -31.64 -22.31
N ASP A 113 -9.93 -31.03 -23.42
CA ASP A 113 -11.30 -30.49 -23.54
C ASP A 113 -12.31 -31.63 -23.74
N ASP A 114 -13.61 -31.32 -23.62
CA ASP A 114 -14.73 -32.27 -23.78
C ASP A 114 -14.77 -32.97 -25.16
N PHE A 115 -13.89 -32.58 -26.10
CA PHE A 115 -13.72 -33.18 -27.42
C PHE A 115 -12.38 -33.93 -27.59
N GLY A 116 -11.64 -34.16 -26.52
CA GLY A 116 -10.44 -35.01 -26.54
C GLY A 116 -9.20 -34.35 -27.16
N VAL A 117 -9.20 -33.03 -27.39
CA VAL A 117 -8.06 -32.35 -28.02
C VAL A 117 -7.05 -31.91 -26.96
N GLN A 118 -5.84 -32.50 -27.02
CA GLN A 118 -4.69 -32.02 -26.25
C GLN A 118 -4.26 -30.64 -26.74
N LYS A 119 -4.60 -29.59 -25.98
CA LYS A 119 -4.04 -28.23 -26.19
C LYS A 119 -2.87 -28.00 -25.25
N SER A 120 -1.69 -27.74 -25.83
CA SER A 120 -0.60 -27.13 -25.07
C SER A 120 -0.97 -25.67 -24.76
N LEU A 121 -1.14 -25.32 -23.49
CA LEU A 121 -1.11 -23.91 -23.06
C LEU A 121 0.25 -23.34 -23.47
N GLY A 122 0.24 -22.45 -24.48
CA GLY A 122 1.46 -21.79 -24.92
C GLY A 122 2.14 -21.09 -23.74
N ARG A 123 3.42 -21.40 -23.50
CA ARG A 123 4.25 -20.79 -22.44
C ARG A 123 4.26 -19.26 -22.52
N GLY A 124 3.34 -18.61 -21.82
CA GLY A 124 3.59 -17.40 -21.07
C GLY A 124 3.56 -17.79 -19.60
N MET A 125 4.68 -17.63 -18.89
CA MET A 125 4.65 -17.80 -17.43
C MET A 125 3.61 -16.84 -16.86
N GLU A 126 2.72 -17.34 -16.01
CA GLU A 126 1.67 -16.54 -15.38
C GLU A 126 2.33 -15.38 -14.63
N LYS A 127 1.94 -14.15 -14.97
CA LYS A 127 2.48 -12.95 -14.31
C LYS A 127 1.91 -12.91 -12.91
N VAL A 128 2.77 -12.90 -11.89
CA VAL A 128 2.35 -12.68 -10.51
C VAL A 128 2.11 -11.19 -10.32
N VAL A 129 0.84 -10.80 -10.16
CA VAL A 129 0.43 -9.40 -10.00
C VAL A 129 0.21 -9.09 -8.53
N PHE A 130 0.86 -8.04 -8.06
CA PHE A 130 0.71 -7.51 -6.72
C PHE A 130 -0.08 -6.21 -6.79
N GLU A 131 -1.01 -6.04 -5.86
CA GLU A 131 -1.61 -4.77 -5.51
C GLU A 131 -1.21 -4.44 -4.08
N LEU A 132 -0.50 -3.33 -3.88
CA LEU A 132 0.08 -2.97 -2.58
C LEU A 132 -0.57 -1.74 -1.93
N HIS A 133 -1.56 -1.12 -2.58
CA HIS A 133 -2.23 0.04 -2.02
C HIS A 133 -3.70 0.07 -2.47
N SER A 134 -4.60 -0.26 -1.55
CA SER A 134 -6.04 -0.30 -1.85
C SER A 134 -6.91 -0.07 -0.62
N HIS A 135 -8.10 0.47 -0.85
CA HIS A 135 -9.05 0.94 0.15
C HIS A 135 -10.41 0.27 0.02
N SER A 136 -11.08 0.05 1.15
CA SER A 136 -12.42 -0.51 1.24
C SER A 136 -13.38 0.45 1.95
N LYS A 137 -14.64 0.02 2.09
CA LYS A 137 -15.65 0.74 2.88
C LYS A 137 -15.31 0.89 4.36
N HIS A 138 -14.27 0.23 4.88
CA HIS A 138 -13.84 0.41 6.26
C HIS A 138 -13.13 1.75 6.47
N SER A 139 -12.69 2.41 5.40
CA SER A 139 -12.21 3.78 5.43
C SER A 139 -13.03 4.67 4.47
N ASP A 140 -12.55 4.90 3.25
CA ASP A 140 -13.19 5.78 2.29
C ASP A 140 -13.30 5.17 0.88
N GLY A 141 -13.06 3.86 0.75
CA GLY A 141 -13.38 3.09 -0.44
C GLY A 141 -14.90 2.92 -0.67
N PHE A 142 -15.24 2.42 -1.86
CA PHE A 142 -16.62 2.15 -2.31
C PHE A 142 -16.98 0.68 -2.30
N LEU A 143 -16.01 -0.23 -2.25
CA LEU A 143 -16.22 -1.67 -2.21
C LEU A 143 -16.02 -2.20 -0.80
N SER A 144 -16.84 -3.19 -0.39
CA SER A 144 -16.50 -3.95 0.82
C SER A 144 -15.21 -4.74 0.60
N PRO A 145 -14.49 -5.15 1.66
CA PRO A 145 -13.31 -5.99 1.53
C PRO A 145 -13.55 -7.23 0.64
N SER A 146 -14.70 -7.90 0.78
CA SER A 146 -15.06 -9.04 -0.09
C SER A 146 -15.15 -8.64 -1.57
N LYS A 147 -15.84 -7.54 -1.89
CA LYS A 147 -15.97 -7.06 -3.27
C LYS A 147 -14.66 -6.56 -3.85
N LEU A 148 -13.80 -5.98 -3.02
CA LEU A 148 -12.45 -5.59 -3.41
C LEU A 148 -11.62 -6.81 -3.83
N VAL A 149 -11.66 -7.88 -3.05
CA VAL A 149 -10.97 -9.14 -3.37
C VAL A 149 -11.53 -9.80 -4.63
N GLU A 150 -12.85 -9.85 -4.80
CA GLU A 150 -13.50 -10.34 -6.03
C GLU A 150 -13.03 -9.56 -7.26
N ARG A 151 -12.93 -8.22 -7.15
CA ARG A 151 -12.44 -7.34 -8.22
C ARG A 151 -10.97 -7.60 -8.52
N ALA A 152 -10.14 -7.73 -7.48
CA ALA A 152 -8.73 -8.04 -7.61
C ALA A 152 -8.51 -9.38 -8.34
N HIS A 153 -9.29 -10.41 -7.99
CA HIS A 153 -9.28 -11.70 -8.67
C HIS A 153 -9.61 -11.58 -10.15
N GLY A 154 -10.67 -10.84 -10.49
CA GLY A 154 -11.04 -10.57 -11.88
C GLY A 154 -9.94 -9.89 -12.70
N ASN A 155 -9.07 -9.12 -12.05
CA ASN A 155 -7.93 -8.45 -12.67
C ASN A 155 -6.62 -9.29 -12.65
N GLY A 156 -6.67 -10.52 -12.15
CA GLY A 156 -5.52 -11.44 -12.09
C GLY A 156 -4.53 -11.16 -10.96
N VAL A 157 -4.90 -10.34 -9.97
CA VAL A 157 -4.11 -10.09 -8.76
C VAL A 157 -3.93 -11.39 -7.99
N LYS A 158 -2.69 -11.67 -7.56
CA LYS A 158 -2.34 -12.83 -6.73
C LYS A 158 -2.01 -12.45 -5.29
N VAL A 159 -1.56 -11.21 -5.08
CA VAL A 159 -1.27 -10.66 -3.76
C VAL A 159 -1.92 -9.29 -3.63
N LEU A 160 -2.71 -9.10 -2.58
CA LEU A 160 -3.44 -7.87 -2.32
C LEU A 160 -3.13 -7.37 -0.91
N ALA A 161 -2.61 -6.15 -0.78
CA ALA A 161 -2.59 -5.44 0.49
C ALA A 161 -3.86 -4.60 0.63
N LEU A 162 -4.63 -4.83 1.69
CA LEU A 162 -5.70 -3.93 2.10
C LEU A 162 -5.10 -2.92 3.07
N THR A 163 -5.17 -1.64 2.74
CA THR A 163 -4.49 -0.55 3.44
C THR A 163 -5.45 0.59 3.76
N ASP A 164 -6.63 0.25 4.28
CA ASP A 164 -7.64 1.23 4.69
C ASP A 164 -7.04 2.32 5.59
N HIS A 165 -7.51 3.56 5.43
CA HIS A 165 -7.03 4.66 6.25
C HIS A 165 -7.29 4.44 7.74
N ASP A 166 -6.23 4.48 8.52
CA ASP A 166 -6.21 4.43 9.98
C ASP A 166 -7.00 3.25 10.61
N THR A 167 -7.21 2.15 9.87
CA THR A 167 -7.90 0.96 10.41
C THR A 167 -7.48 -0.32 9.71
N MET A 168 -7.41 -1.40 10.48
CA MET A 168 -7.18 -2.77 10.00
C MET A 168 -8.45 -3.63 10.04
N SER A 169 -9.62 -3.02 10.29
CA SER A 169 -10.86 -3.73 10.58
C SER A 169 -11.44 -4.53 9.40
N GLY A 170 -11.12 -4.18 8.15
CA GLY A 170 -11.57 -4.89 6.96
C GLY A 170 -10.75 -6.14 6.61
N ILE A 171 -9.59 -6.33 7.24
CA ILE A 171 -8.64 -7.39 6.90
C ILE A 171 -9.20 -8.81 7.12
N PRO A 172 -9.90 -9.12 8.24
CA PRO A 172 -10.48 -10.44 8.43
C PRO A 172 -11.47 -10.84 7.32
N GLU A 173 -12.33 -9.90 6.89
CA GLU A 173 -13.26 -10.13 5.77
C GLU A 173 -12.51 -10.36 4.45
N ALA A 174 -11.47 -9.57 4.18
CA ALA A 174 -10.64 -9.75 2.99
C ALA A 174 -9.96 -11.12 2.95
N ILE A 175 -9.37 -11.55 4.08
CA ILE A 175 -8.70 -12.86 4.20
C ILE A 175 -9.69 -13.99 3.93
N GLU A 176 -10.87 -13.94 4.54
CA GLU A 176 -11.89 -14.98 4.37
C GLU A 176 -12.33 -15.09 2.91
N THR A 177 -12.61 -13.95 2.25
CA THR A 177 -12.98 -13.98 0.84
C THR A 177 -11.83 -14.43 -0.06
N ALA A 178 -10.60 -14.03 0.23
CA ALA A 178 -9.42 -14.36 -0.57
C ALA A 178 -9.10 -15.85 -0.59
N ARG A 179 -9.52 -16.62 0.43
CA ARG A 179 -9.43 -18.09 0.44
C ARG A 179 -10.09 -18.72 -0.77
N ARG A 180 -11.25 -18.20 -1.18
CA ARG A 180 -12.04 -18.73 -2.30
C ARG A 180 -11.35 -18.52 -3.66
N PHE A 181 -10.47 -17.52 -3.75
CA PHE A 181 -9.85 -17.09 -5.00
C PHE A 181 -8.35 -17.39 -5.10
N GLY A 182 -7.75 -17.97 -4.06
CA GLY A 182 -6.31 -18.24 -4.00
C GLY A 182 -5.47 -16.96 -4.00
N ILE A 183 -6.02 -15.83 -3.53
CA ILE A 183 -5.29 -14.56 -3.39
C ILE A 183 -4.61 -14.54 -2.02
N LYS A 184 -3.34 -14.13 -1.94
CA LYS A 184 -2.66 -13.85 -0.67
C LYS A 184 -2.98 -12.42 -0.21
N ILE A 185 -3.41 -12.26 1.04
CA ILE A 185 -3.64 -10.94 1.64
C ILE A 185 -2.40 -10.56 2.45
N ILE A 186 -1.88 -9.35 2.24
CA ILE A 186 -0.93 -8.70 3.14
C ILE A 186 -1.75 -7.80 4.06
N PRO A 187 -1.79 -8.08 5.38
CA PRO A 187 -2.40 -7.15 6.33
C PRO A 187 -1.68 -5.80 6.29
N GLY A 188 -2.41 -4.71 6.06
CA GLY A 188 -1.81 -3.39 6.07
C GLY A 188 -2.77 -2.29 6.50
N VAL A 189 -2.25 -1.08 6.59
CA VAL A 189 -2.97 0.13 6.95
C VAL A 189 -2.26 1.33 6.32
N GLU A 190 -3.01 2.32 5.84
CA GLU A 190 -2.46 3.63 5.49
C GLU A 190 -2.69 4.59 6.66
N ILE A 191 -1.62 4.97 7.34
CA ILE A 191 -1.67 5.81 8.53
C ILE A 191 -1.57 7.28 8.11
N SER A 192 -2.55 8.07 8.53
CA SER A 192 -2.60 9.51 8.32
C SER A 192 -1.70 10.22 9.34
N THR A 193 -0.73 10.98 8.86
CA THR A 193 0.25 11.67 9.70
C THR A 193 0.45 13.10 9.21
N ILE A 194 1.19 13.88 9.99
CA ILE A 194 1.72 15.16 9.58
C ILE A 194 3.25 15.14 9.66
N PHE A 195 3.88 15.86 8.76
CA PHE A 195 5.29 16.21 8.87
C PHE A 195 5.42 17.69 9.21
N SER A 196 6.19 17.98 10.25
CA SER A 196 6.53 19.34 10.66
C SER A 196 8.05 19.49 10.68
N PRO A 197 8.64 20.28 9.76
CA PRO A 197 10.06 20.57 9.80
C PRO A 197 10.43 21.27 11.11
N ARG A 198 11.55 20.88 11.72
CA ARG A 198 12.12 21.62 12.86
C ARG A 198 12.25 23.11 12.50
N ASN A 199 11.60 23.98 13.29
CA ASN A 199 11.54 25.44 13.11
C ASN A 199 10.63 25.94 11.96
N SER A 200 9.63 25.17 11.55
CA SER A 200 8.59 25.63 10.63
C SER A 200 7.20 25.51 11.27
N GLU A 201 6.36 26.52 11.06
CA GLU A 201 4.93 26.46 11.41
C GLU A 201 4.09 25.75 10.33
N MET A 202 4.71 25.30 9.22
CA MET A 202 4.01 24.58 8.18
C MET A 202 4.01 23.07 8.42
N GLU A 203 2.83 22.56 8.71
CA GLU A 203 2.54 21.13 8.71
C GLU A 203 2.11 20.69 7.30
N GLU A 204 2.61 19.52 6.89
CA GLU A 204 2.25 18.90 5.64
C GLU A 204 1.65 17.51 5.91
N PRO A 205 0.45 17.19 5.39
CA PRO A 205 -0.09 15.84 5.51
C PRO A 205 0.80 14.82 4.79
N VAL A 206 1.12 13.74 5.49
CA VAL A 206 1.91 12.63 4.98
C VAL A 206 1.16 11.34 5.28
N HIS A 207 1.22 10.36 4.38
CA HIS A 207 0.63 9.05 4.63
C HIS A 207 1.70 7.96 4.60
N ILE A 208 1.65 7.08 5.59
CA ILE A 208 2.60 5.98 5.76
C ILE A 208 1.85 4.66 5.64
N LEU A 209 2.21 3.84 4.66
CA LEU A 209 1.73 2.47 4.53
C LEU A 209 2.52 1.58 5.49
N ALA A 210 1.80 0.71 6.20
CA ALA A 210 2.38 -0.35 7.01
C ALA A 210 1.98 -1.71 6.44
N TYR A 211 2.95 -2.61 6.27
CA TYR A 211 2.70 -4.00 5.86
C TYR A 211 3.15 -4.98 6.92
N TYR A 212 2.23 -5.79 7.41
CA TYR A 212 2.46 -6.78 8.46
C TYR A 212 2.48 -8.19 7.91
N SER A 213 2.99 -9.10 8.73
CA SER A 213 2.97 -10.54 8.45
C SER A 213 1.53 -11.06 8.44
N SER A 214 1.36 -12.32 8.05
CA SER A 214 0.05 -12.99 8.09
C SER A 214 -0.47 -13.26 9.51
N CYS A 215 0.29 -13.02 10.58
CA CYS A 215 -0.22 -13.03 11.96
C CYS A 215 -0.51 -11.62 12.50
N GLY A 216 -0.30 -10.58 11.70
CA GLY A 216 -0.51 -9.20 12.09
C GLY A 216 0.65 -8.60 12.91
N PRO A 217 0.42 -7.43 13.55
CA PRO A 217 1.42 -6.74 14.37
C PRO A 217 1.65 -7.42 15.72
N THR A 218 2.89 -7.35 16.24
CA THR A 218 3.27 -7.93 17.54
C THR A 218 2.53 -7.26 18.70
N ARG A 219 2.51 -5.92 18.72
CA ARG A 219 1.86 -5.08 19.74
C ARG A 219 0.57 -4.47 19.19
N TYR A 220 -0.39 -5.33 18.85
CA TYR A 220 -1.64 -4.94 18.19
C TYR A 220 -2.44 -3.87 18.95
N GLU A 221 -2.55 -3.96 20.28
CA GLU A 221 -3.33 -3.02 21.09
C GLU A 221 -2.73 -1.61 21.09
N GLU A 222 -1.40 -1.52 21.10
CA GLU A 222 -0.68 -0.24 21.03
C GLU A 222 -0.93 0.42 19.67
N LEU A 223 -0.79 -0.36 18.58
CA LEU A 223 -1.13 0.12 17.23
C LEU A 223 -2.61 0.51 17.13
N GLU A 224 -3.53 -0.32 17.61
CA GLU A 224 -4.96 -0.03 17.52
C GLU A 224 -5.34 1.21 18.34
N THR A 225 -4.72 1.43 19.50
CA THR A 225 -4.91 2.65 20.30
C THR A 225 -4.41 3.87 19.54
N PHE A 226 -3.23 3.79 18.94
CA PHE A 226 -2.69 4.85 18.09
C PHE A 226 -3.61 5.18 16.92
N LEU A 227 -4.09 4.16 16.19
CA LEU A 227 -5.02 4.31 15.08
C LEU A 227 -6.39 4.86 15.53
N ALA A 228 -6.90 4.44 16.69
CA ALA A 228 -8.15 4.92 17.25
C ALA A 228 -8.09 6.43 17.55
N ASN A 229 -6.99 6.91 18.12
CA ASN A 229 -6.80 8.33 18.38
C ASN A 229 -6.86 9.17 17.09
N ILE A 230 -6.25 8.69 16.00
CA ILE A 230 -6.33 9.35 14.69
C ILE A 230 -7.79 9.41 14.19
N ARG A 231 -8.52 8.29 14.33
CA ARG A 231 -9.94 8.21 13.93
C ARG A 231 -10.84 9.13 14.75
N ASP A 232 -10.57 9.30 16.04
CA ASP A 232 -11.29 10.24 16.91
C ASP A 232 -11.05 11.69 16.48
N GLY A 233 -9.79 12.06 16.21
CA GLY A 233 -9.45 13.37 15.65
C GLY A 233 -10.12 13.62 14.29
N ARG A 234 -10.17 12.60 13.43
CA ARG A 234 -10.87 12.64 12.14
C ARG A 234 -12.37 12.89 12.30
N TYR A 235 -13.01 12.28 13.29
CA TYR A 235 -14.43 12.49 13.59
C TYR A 235 -14.72 13.94 14.00
N LEU A 236 -13.90 14.51 14.90
CA LEU A 236 -13.99 15.92 15.29
C LEU A 236 -13.79 16.85 14.09
N ARG A 237 -12.76 16.60 13.30
CA ARG A 237 -12.47 17.36 12.09
C ARG A 237 -13.65 17.37 11.13
N ALA A 238 -14.31 16.23 10.90
CA ALA A 238 -15.47 16.17 10.01
C ALA A 238 -16.69 16.92 10.54
N LYS A 239 -16.92 16.90 11.85
CA LYS A 239 -17.96 17.76 12.47
C LYS A 239 -17.67 19.23 12.22
N ASP A 240 -16.42 19.66 12.37
CA ASP A 240 -16.04 21.05 12.11
C ASP A 240 -16.21 21.46 10.65
N MET A 241 -15.88 20.56 9.71
CA MET A 241 -16.14 20.79 8.28
C MET A 241 -17.63 21.00 8.01
N VAL A 242 -18.50 20.17 8.59
CA VAL A 242 -19.96 20.33 8.47
C VAL A 242 -20.42 21.66 9.08
N LEU A 243 -19.91 22.04 10.25
CA LEU A 243 -20.24 23.34 10.86
C LEU A 243 -19.81 24.52 9.98
N LYS A 244 -18.62 24.45 9.36
CA LYS A 244 -18.13 25.46 8.42
C LYS A 244 -19.02 25.55 7.17
N LEU A 245 -19.40 24.42 6.59
CA LEU A 245 -20.34 24.38 5.44
C LEU A 245 -21.70 24.96 5.80
N ASN A 246 -22.23 24.68 6.98
CA ASN A 246 -23.49 25.24 7.46
C ASN A 246 -23.43 26.78 7.57
N LYS A 247 -22.30 27.33 8.06
CA LYS A 247 -22.05 28.78 8.10
C LYS A 247 -21.97 29.40 6.70
N LEU A 248 -21.49 28.64 5.72
CA LEU A 248 -21.45 29.02 4.30
C LEU A 248 -22.81 28.88 3.60
N LYS A 249 -23.90 28.64 4.34
CA LYS A 249 -25.27 28.43 3.82
C LYS A 249 -25.39 27.17 2.93
N LEU A 250 -24.57 26.16 3.19
CA LEU A 250 -24.64 24.82 2.59
C LEU A 250 -24.99 23.79 3.69
N PRO A 251 -26.24 23.80 4.21
CA PRO A 251 -26.58 23.00 5.37
C PRO A 251 -26.46 21.49 5.08
N LEU A 252 -25.62 20.81 5.85
CA LEU A 252 -25.48 19.37 5.91
C LEU A 252 -25.80 18.85 7.30
N LYS A 253 -26.53 17.74 7.35
CA LYS A 253 -26.82 17.01 8.59
C LYS A 253 -25.68 16.06 8.90
N TRP A 254 -25.25 16.01 10.16
CA TRP A 254 -24.18 15.11 10.61
C TRP A 254 -24.55 13.64 10.36
N GLU A 255 -25.81 13.29 10.58
CA GLU A 255 -26.36 11.94 10.39
C GLU A 255 -26.26 11.48 8.94
N HIS A 256 -26.31 12.40 7.98
CA HIS A 256 -26.16 12.09 6.58
C HIS A 256 -24.70 11.73 6.24
N VAL A 257 -23.74 12.50 6.77
CA VAL A 257 -22.30 12.22 6.59
C VAL A 257 -21.92 10.88 7.21
N THR A 258 -22.39 10.59 8.43
CA THR A 258 -22.10 9.30 9.09
C THR A 258 -22.79 8.13 8.41
N LYS A 259 -24.00 8.33 7.85
CA LYS A 259 -24.68 7.31 7.04
C LYS A 259 -23.87 6.97 5.78
N ILE A 260 -23.28 7.97 5.12
CA ILE A 260 -22.43 7.76 3.94
C ILE A 260 -21.12 7.05 4.31
N ALA A 261 -20.50 7.42 5.44
CA ALA A 261 -19.29 6.75 5.93
C ALA A 261 -19.55 5.28 6.29
N GLY A 262 -20.70 5.00 6.91
CA GLY A 262 -21.06 3.66 7.37
C GLY A 262 -20.78 3.45 8.87
N LYS A 263 -21.30 2.34 9.38
CA LYS A 263 -21.21 2.01 10.81
C LYS A 263 -19.76 1.71 11.20
N GLY A 264 -19.25 2.40 12.22
CA GLY A 264 -17.89 2.19 12.74
C GLY A 264 -16.79 2.84 11.91
N VAL A 265 -17.13 3.60 10.87
CA VAL A 265 -16.16 4.28 10.00
C VAL A 265 -16.03 5.74 10.42
N ALA A 266 -14.80 6.20 10.63
CA ALA A 266 -14.51 7.59 10.96
C ALA A 266 -14.65 8.48 9.71
N PRO A 267 -15.62 9.42 9.66
CA PRO A 267 -15.85 10.19 8.45
C PRO A 267 -14.67 11.12 8.12
N GLY A 268 -14.01 10.90 6.99
CA GLY A 268 -13.05 11.86 6.40
C GLY A 268 -13.66 12.90 5.45
N ARG A 269 -12.78 13.73 4.85
CA ARG A 269 -13.12 14.76 3.84
C ARG A 269 -13.94 14.20 2.67
N LEU A 270 -13.63 12.98 2.24
CA LEU A 270 -14.33 12.34 1.12
C LEU A 270 -15.81 12.08 1.43
N HIS A 271 -16.15 11.70 2.66
CA HIS A 271 -17.55 11.48 3.06
C HIS A 271 -18.34 12.80 3.12
N VAL A 272 -17.71 13.87 3.59
CA VAL A 272 -18.30 15.22 3.55
C VAL A 272 -18.51 15.64 2.08
N ALA A 273 -17.52 15.44 1.21
CA ALA A 273 -17.64 15.72 -0.21
C ALA A 273 -18.80 14.95 -0.88
N ARG A 274 -18.95 13.65 -0.55
CA ARG A 274 -20.08 12.84 -1.02
C ARG A 274 -21.41 13.38 -0.53
N ALA A 275 -21.51 13.76 0.75
CA ALA A 275 -22.71 14.38 1.31
C ALA A 275 -23.06 15.70 0.59
N MET A 276 -22.05 16.49 0.18
CA MET A 276 -22.28 17.70 -0.62
C MET A 276 -22.82 17.39 -2.01
N VAL A 277 -22.34 16.31 -2.65
CA VAL A 277 -22.84 15.85 -3.96
C VAL A 277 -24.28 15.34 -3.83
N GLU A 278 -24.57 14.47 -2.86
CA GLU A 278 -25.91 13.91 -2.63
C GLU A 278 -26.93 15.00 -2.26
N ALA A 279 -26.50 16.04 -1.55
CA ALA A 279 -27.33 17.20 -1.24
C ALA A 279 -27.50 18.19 -2.41
N GLY A 280 -26.83 17.98 -3.55
CA GLY A 280 -26.93 18.82 -4.74
C GLY A 280 -26.19 20.16 -4.65
N TYR A 281 -25.28 20.35 -3.68
CA TYR A 281 -24.50 21.58 -3.55
C TYR A 281 -23.32 21.67 -4.52
N VAL A 282 -22.86 20.52 -5.00
CA VAL A 282 -21.79 20.37 -5.97
C VAL A 282 -22.09 19.21 -6.92
N GLU A 283 -21.64 19.31 -8.17
CA GLU A 283 -21.90 18.33 -9.24
C GLU A 283 -21.12 17.03 -9.05
N ASN A 284 -19.93 17.11 -8.46
CA ASN A 284 -19.02 15.97 -8.30
C ASN A 284 -17.98 16.23 -7.20
N LEU A 285 -17.27 15.16 -6.82
CA LEU A 285 -16.22 15.20 -5.79
C LEU A 285 -15.12 16.21 -6.11
N LYS A 286 -14.71 16.31 -7.38
CA LYS A 286 -13.66 17.25 -7.82
C LYS A 286 -14.07 18.69 -7.52
N GLN A 287 -15.33 19.05 -7.76
CA GLN A 287 -15.85 20.37 -7.43
C GLN A 287 -15.92 20.61 -5.91
N ALA A 288 -16.29 19.61 -5.11
CA ALA A 288 -16.28 19.69 -3.65
C ALA A 288 -14.89 20.04 -3.09
N PHE A 289 -13.87 19.31 -3.53
CA PHE A 289 -12.48 19.55 -3.14
C PHE A 289 -11.97 20.90 -3.66
N ALA A 290 -12.18 21.21 -4.94
CA ALA A 290 -11.66 22.45 -5.54
C ALA A 290 -12.26 23.73 -4.93
N ARG A 291 -13.52 23.71 -4.47
CA ARG A 291 -14.20 24.92 -3.97
C ARG A 291 -14.19 25.06 -2.45
N TYR A 292 -14.27 23.96 -1.72
CA TYR A 292 -14.59 24.01 -0.29
C TYR A 292 -13.60 23.25 0.59
N LEU A 293 -13.12 22.08 0.15
CA LEU A 293 -12.43 21.10 1.00
C LEU A 293 -10.92 20.95 0.71
N TYR A 294 -10.35 21.75 -0.19
CA TYR A 294 -8.89 21.80 -0.42
C TYR A 294 -8.15 22.30 0.82
N ASP A 295 -6.85 22.05 0.91
CA ASP A 295 -6.06 22.47 2.08
C ASP A 295 -6.05 23.99 2.23
N GLY A 296 -6.51 24.48 3.37
CA GLY A 296 -6.73 25.92 3.63
C GLY A 296 -8.03 26.48 3.03
N GLY A 297 -8.91 25.65 2.48
CA GLY A 297 -10.17 26.05 1.89
C GLY A 297 -11.25 26.46 2.91
N PRO A 298 -12.38 27.03 2.44
CA PRO A 298 -13.41 27.62 3.31
C PRO A 298 -14.03 26.66 4.34
N ALA A 299 -14.14 25.38 3.99
CA ALA A 299 -14.66 24.34 4.87
C ALA A 299 -13.58 23.39 5.37
N TYR A 300 -12.31 23.61 5.02
CA TYR A 300 -11.21 22.80 5.50
C TYR A 300 -11.04 22.95 7.00
N SER A 301 -10.72 21.85 7.67
CA SER A 301 -10.36 21.83 9.09
C SER A 301 -9.15 20.95 9.27
N THR A 302 -8.21 21.36 10.11
CA THR A 302 -7.03 20.57 10.49
C THR A 302 -7.42 19.52 11.53
N GLY A 303 -6.66 18.43 11.59
CA GLY A 303 -6.81 17.38 12.60
C GLY A 303 -5.68 17.45 13.62
N SER A 304 -5.67 16.46 14.50
CA SER A 304 -4.59 16.17 15.45
C SER A 304 -3.87 14.89 15.03
N GLU A 305 -3.44 14.85 13.77
CA GLU A 305 -2.63 13.75 13.27
C GLU A 305 -1.28 13.67 14.02
N PRO A 306 -0.74 12.45 14.26
CA PRO A 306 0.57 12.26 14.86
C PRO A 306 1.69 12.63 13.89
N LEU A 307 2.90 12.77 14.42
CA LEU A 307 4.08 13.01 13.59
C LEU A 307 4.38 11.78 12.73
N ALA A 308 4.79 12.01 11.49
CA ALA A 308 5.09 10.95 10.53
C ALA A 308 6.23 10.05 11.01
N GLU A 309 7.23 10.61 11.70
CA GLU A 309 8.32 9.88 12.33
C GLU A 309 7.84 8.93 13.43
N GLU A 310 6.91 9.36 14.28
CA GLU A 310 6.34 8.54 15.36
C GLU A 310 5.59 7.33 14.78
N ALA A 311 4.82 7.54 13.70
CA ALA A 311 4.14 6.46 13.01
C ALA A 311 5.13 5.45 12.40
N VAL A 312 6.22 5.93 11.77
CA VAL A 312 7.25 5.05 11.21
C VAL A 312 7.92 4.22 12.31
N GLN A 313 8.27 4.83 13.44
CA GLN A 313 8.86 4.14 14.58
C GLN A 313 7.91 3.07 15.13
N LEU A 314 6.65 3.43 15.37
CA LEU A 314 5.64 2.48 15.86
C LEU A 314 5.43 1.31 14.90
N ILE A 315 5.42 1.54 13.58
CA ILE A 315 5.34 0.47 12.57
C ILE A 315 6.53 -0.49 12.71
N CYS A 316 7.75 0.03 12.84
CA CYS A 316 8.96 -0.79 12.99
C CYS A 316 8.89 -1.65 14.27
N GLU A 317 8.55 -1.03 15.39
CA GLU A 317 8.47 -1.71 16.69
C GLU A 317 7.27 -2.67 16.81
N THR A 318 6.27 -2.56 15.94
CA THR A 318 5.14 -3.51 15.85
C THR A 318 5.38 -4.62 14.84
N GLY A 319 6.59 -4.72 14.26
CA GLY A 319 6.97 -5.77 13.31
C GLY A 319 6.43 -5.57 11.90
N GLY A 320 6.20 -4.31 11.50
CA GLY A 320 5.72 -3.94 10.18
C GLY A 320 6.80 -3.31 9.29
N LEU A 321 6.56 -3.32 7.98
CA LEU A 321 7.38 -2.62 6.98
C LEU A 321 6.72 -1.28 6.66
N ALA A 322 7.41 -0.18 6.97
CA ALA A 322 6.95 1.20 6.76
C ALA A 322 7.32 1.76 5.38
N VAL A 323 6.35 2.31 4.65
CA VAL A 323 6.50 2.82 3.28
C VAL A 323 5.81 4.17 3.11
N LEU A 324 6.50 5.14 2.51
CA LEU A 324 5.92 6.44 2.20
C LEU A 324 4.96 6.32 1.01
N ALA A 325 3.68 6.63 1.23
CA ALA A 325 2.65 6.59 0.21
C ALA A 325 2.73 7.83 -0.72
N HIS A 326 2.43 7.64 -2.00
CA HIS A 326 2.23 8.66 -3.04
C HIS A 326 3.04 9.97 -2.85
N PRO A 327 4.39 9.91 -2.78
CA PRO A 327 5.23 11.08 -2.46
C PRO A 327 5.16 12.22 -3.49
N TRP A 328 4.49 12.01 -4.63
CA TRP A 328 4.13 13.03 -5.61
C TRP A 328 2.99 13.96 -5.19
N ALA A 329 2.25 13.63 -4.14
CA ALA A 329 1.29 14.54 -3.52
C ALA A 329 1.95 15.57 -2.59
N LEU A 330 3.20 15.34 -2.21
CA LEU A 330 3.95 16.21 -1.29
C LEU A 330 4.48 17.46 -1.99
N LYS A 331 4.38 18.60 -1.30
CA LYS A 331 4.99 19.89 -1.66
C LYS A 331 6.51 19.82 -1.55
N ASN A 332 7.03 19.25 -0.45
CA ASN A 332 8.48 19.19 -0.17
C ASN A 332 8.94 17.76 0.18
N PRO A 333 9.02 16.84 -0.79
CA PRO A 333 9.31 15.43 -0.51
C PRO A 333 10.72 15.16 0.04
N ILE A 334 11.75 15.94 -0.35
CA ILE A 334 13.15 15.61 -0.01
C ILE A 334 13.44 15.67 1.50
N PRO A 335 13.09 16.75 2.24
CA PRO A 335 13.27 16.79 3.69
C PRO A 335 12.45 15.71 4.42
N ILE A 336 11.23 15.45 3.95
CA ILE A 336 10.34 14.42 4.52
C ILE A 336 10.99 13.05 4.40
N ILE A 337 11.38 12.66 3.18
CA ILE A 337 12.03 11.36 2.91
C ILE A 337 13.27 11.17 3.78
N ARG A 338 14.10 12.22 3.93
CA ARG A 338 15.30 12.15 4.79
C ARG A 338 14.93 11.89 6.25
N SER A 339 14.02 12.69 6.81
CA SER A 339 13.61 12.53 8.22
C SER A 339 12.99 11.17 8.48
N LEU A 340 12.13 10.70 7.58
CA LEU A 340 11.50 9.39 7.70
C LEU A 340 12.51 8.26 7.56
N LYS A 341 13.52 8.39 6.68
CA LYS A 341 14.61 7.41 6.59
C LYS A 341 15.36 7.31 7.92
N ASP A 342 15.68 8.44 8.54
CA ASP A 342 16.34 8.49 9.86
C ASP A 342 15.45 7.85 10.95
N ALA A 343 14.12 7.91 10.81
CA ALA A 343 13.16 7.29 11.71
C ALA A 343 12.93 5.78 11.48
N GLY A 344 13.45 5.19 10.39
CA GLY A 344 13.31 3.76 10.09
C GLY A 344 12.46 3.43 8.85
N LEU A 345 12.22 4.38 7.95
CA LEU A 345 11.47 4.12 6.72
C LEU A 345 12.17 3.08 5.83
N HIS A 346 11.41 2.10 5.33
CA HIS A 346 11.94 0.99 4.53
C HIS A 346 11.78 1.21 3.02
N GLY A 347 10.73 1.94 2.61
CA GLY A 347 10.43 2.14 1.20
C GLY A 347 9.60 3.38 0.90
N MET A 348 9.37 3.62 -0.39
CA MET A 348 8.39 4.60 -0.86
C MET A 348 7.71 4.11 -2.14
N GLU A 349 6.54 4.67 -2.44
CA GLU A 349 5.92 4.47 -3.73
C GLU A 349 6.64 5.25 -4.85
N VAL A 350 6.99 4.52 -5.91
CA VAL A 350 7.70 5.01 -7.10
C VAL A 350 6.97 4.60 -8.38
N TYR A 351 6.22 3.49 -8.33
CA TYR A 351 5.46 2.96 -9.45
C TYR A 351 3.99 3.37 -9.37
N ARG A 352 3.46 3.80 -10.51
CA ARG A 352 2.05 4.10 -10.76
C ARG A 352 1.56 3.31 -11.97
N SER A 353 0.28 3.41 -12.28
CA SER A 353 -0.32 2.75 -13.45
C SER A 353 0.25 3.25 -14.79
N ASP A 354 0.73 4.51 -14.83
CA ASP A 354 1.39 5.12 -15.99
C ASP A 354 2.91 4.86 -16.04
N GLY A 355 3.48 4.20 -15.03
CA GLY A 355 4.85 3.69 -15.05
C GLY A 355 5.67 4.08 -13.82
N ARG A 356 6.99 4.03 -13.98
CA ARG A 356 7.96 4.34 -12.93
C ARG A 356 8.33 5.82 -12.98
N LEU A 357 8.19 6.53 -11.87
CA LEU A 357 8.59 7.94 -11.77
C LEU A 357 10.11 8.03 -11.52
N ALA A 358 10.86 8.54 -12.51
CA ALA A 358 12.33 8.59 -12.45
C ALA A 358 12.86 9.38 -11.25
N ALA A 359 12.33 10.59 -10.99
CA ALA A 359 12.78 11.43 -9.89
C ALA A 359 12.64 10.74 -8.50
N TYR A 360 11.52 10.05 -8.26
CA TYR A 360 11.31 9.30 -7.01
C TYR A 360 12.12 8.00 -6.97
N SER A 361 12.39 7.39 -8.12
CA SER A 361 13.31 6.25 -8.21
C SER A 361 14.73 6.64 -7.79
N ASP A 362 15.21 7.79 -8.26
CA ASP A 362 16.55 8.30 -7.94
C ASP A 362 16.66 8.70 -6.46
N LEU A 363 15.58 9.28 -5.88
CA LEU A 363 15.51 9.55 -4.45
C LEU A 363 15.51 8.26 -3.63
N ALA A 364 14.74 7.25 -4.04
CA ALA A 364 14.75 5.95 -3.38
C ALA A 364 16.14 5.29 -3.42
N ASP A 365 16.87 5.39 -4.55
CA ASP A 365 18.27 4.94 -4.63
C ASP A 365 19.19 5.74 -3.70
N THR A 366 19.01 7.05 -3.63
CA THR A 366 19.85 7.95 -2.81
C THR A 366 19.75 7.64 -1.32
N TYR A 367 18.56 7.27 -0.85
CA TYR A 367 18.28 6.99 0.57
C TYR A 367 18.19 5.49 0.89
N ASP A 368 18.56 4.61 -0.05
CA ASP A 368 18.48 3.15 0.09
C ASP A 368 17.09 2.69 0.58
N LEU A 369 16.08 3.02 -0.23
CA LEU A 369 14.67 2.74 0.02
C LEU A 369 14.09 1.81 -1.06
N LEU A 370 13.22 0.90 -0.65
CA LEU A 370 12.46 0.04 -1.56
C LEU A 370 11.58 0.89 -2.49
N LYS A 371 11.50 0.48 -3.76
CA LYS A 371 10.72 1.16 -4.81
C LYS A 371 9.41 0.43 -5.05
N LEU A 372 8.39 0.70 -4.26
CA LEU A 372 7.11 0.01 -4.35
C LEU A 372 6.08 0.81 -5.17
N GLY A 373 4.84 0.35 -5.18
CA GLY A 373 3.71 1.09 -5.73
C GLY A 373 2.43 0.25 -5.69
N GLY A 374 1.32 0.91 -5.45
CA GLY A 374 -0.02 0.36 -5.65
C GLY A 374 -0.92 1.34 -6.39
N ALA A 375 -2.14 0.89 -6.67
CA ALA A 375 -3.10 1.67 -7.45
C ALA A 375 -3.72 2.83 -6.67
N ASP A 376 -3.65 2.79 -5.32
CA ASP A 376 -4.42 3.66 -4.43
C ASP A 376 -5.93 3.56 -4.74
N TYR A 377 -6.38 2.32 -4.94
CA TYR A 377 -7.72 2.04 -5.47
C TYR A 377 -8.79 2.20 -4.39
N HIS A 378 -9.79 3.02 -4.67
CA HIS A 378 -10.97 3.24 -3.83
C HIS A 378 -12.27 2.73 -4.47
N GLY A 379 -12.28 2.42 -5.77
CA GLY A 379 -13.48 2.00 -6.48
C GLY A 379 -14.48 3.13 -6.74
N ARG A 380 -13.98 4.35 -6.92
CA ARG A 380 -14.76 5.56 -7.24
C ARG A 380 -15.49 5.43 -8.59
N GLY A 381 -14.93 4.63 -9.50
CA GLY A 381 -15.39 4.52 -10.87
C GLY A 381 -15.01 5.72 -11.75
N GLY A 382 -15.11 5.55 -13.07
CA GLY A 382 -14.70 6.55 -14.05
C GLY A 382 -13.24 6.43 -14.49
N HIS A 383 -12.79 7.35 -15.37
CA HIS A 383 -11.49 7.26 -16.05
C HIS A 383 -10.29 7.80 -15.26
N GLY A 384 -10.50 8.31 -14.04
CA GLY A 384 -9.47 9.01 -13.25
C GLY A 384 -8.76 8.16 -12.19
N GLU A 385 -9.17 6.91 -12.00
CA GLU A 385 -8.66 6.01 -10.98
C GLU A 385 -7.91 4.84 -11.63
N SER A 386 -6.77 4.45 -11.05
CA SER A 386 -6.02 3.29 -11.50
C SER A 386 -6.72 2.01 -11.06
N GLU A 387 -6.91 1.04 -11.96
CA GLU A 387 -7.55 -0.23 -11.59
C GLU A 387 -6.64 -1.11 -10.71
N LEU A 388 -7.26 -2.00 -9.91
CA LEU A 388 -6.53 -2.96 -9.08
C LEU A 388 -5.59 -3.82 -9.93
N GLY A 389 -4.32 -3.91 -9.53
CA GLY A 389 -3.29 -4.68 -10.23
C GLY A 389 -2.78 -4.02 -11.52
N SER A 390 -3.17 -2.78 -11.81
CA SER A 390 -2.68 -2.04 -12.98
C SER A 390 -1.24 -1.57 -12.83
N VAL A 391 -0.73 -1.41 -11.60
CA VAL A 391 0.65 -1.01 -11.33
C VAL A 391 1.58 -2.20 -11.58
N ASN A 392 2.45 -2.06 -12.58
CA ASN A 392 3.34 -3.13 -12.99
C ASN A 392 4.67 -3.09 -12.24
N LEU A 393 4.78 -3.87 -11.16
CA LEU A 393 6.02 -4.04 -10.41
C LEU A 393 6.94 -5.08 -11.08
N PRO A 394 8.20 -4.74 -11.39
CA PRO A 394 9.18 -5.71 -11.86
C PRO A 394 9.43 -6.81 -10.81
N VAL A 395 9.68 -8.04 -11.27
CA VAL A 395 9.91 -9.18 -10.35
C VAL A 395 11.10 -8.97 -9.40
N LEU A 396 12.13 -8.22 -9.82
CA LEU A 396 13.26 -7.88 -8.96
C LEU A 396 12.83 -6.98 -7.80
N VAL A 397 11.94 -6.01 -8.06
CA VAL A 397 11.38 -5.13 -7.02
C VAL A 397 10.57 -5.95 -6.01
N LEU A 398 9.75 -6.89 -6.48
CA LEU A 398 8.98 -7.77 -5.59
C LEU A 398 9.89 -8.68 -4.75
N HIS A 399 10.99 -9.14 -5.34
CA HIS A 399 11.98 -9.95 -4.63
C HIS A 399 12.76 -9.13 -3.59
N ASP A 400 13.16 -7.90 -3.90
CA ASP A 400 13.83 -7.01 -2.95
C ASP A 400 12.88 -6.59 -1.81
N PHE A 401 11.60 -6.37 -2.12
CA PHE A 401 10.55 -6.19 -1.12
C PHE A 401 10.50 -7.37 -0.15
N LEU A 402 10.42 -8.60 -0.65
CA LEU A 402 10.37 -9.80 0.20
C LEU A 402 11.67 -10.01 0.99
N LYS A 403 12.84 -9.70 0.42
CA LYS A 403 14.12 -9.79 1.14
C LYS A 403 14.16 -8.93 2.41
N VAL A 404 13.52 -7.76 2.39
CA VAL A 404 13.42 -6.86 3.54
C VAL A 404 12.25 -7.26 4.44
N ALA A 405 11.07 -7.53 3.86
CA ALA A 405 9.85 -7.80 4.61
C ALA A 405 9.92 -9.11 5.40
N ARG A 406 10.50 -10.17 4.81
CA ARG A 406 10.43 -11.51 5.40
C ARG A 406 11.19 -11.64 6.72
N PRO A 407 12.43 -11.15 6.88
CA PRO A 407 13.09 -11.17 8.18
C PRO A 407 12.30 -10.41 9.26
N ILE A 408 11.74 -9.23 8.93
CA ILE A 408 10.91 -8.43 9.84
C ILE A 408 9.68 -9.24 10.26
N TRP A 409 8.97 -9.82 9.30
CA TRP A 409 7.79 -10.63 9.56
C TRP A 409 8.10 -11.92 10.32
N CYS A 410 9.24 -12.56 10.10
CA CYS A 410 9.67 -13.72 10.87
C CYS A 410 9.93 -13.36 12.33
N GLY A 411 10.61 -12.25 12.58
CA GLY A 411 10.79 -11.71 13.94
C GLY A 411 9.44 -11.43 14.60
N ALA A 412 8.53 -10.78 13.89
CA ALA A 412 7.18 -10.51 14.40
C ALA A 412 6.39 -11.80 14.74
N ILE A 413 6.43 -12.80 13.85
CA ILE A 413 5.78 -14.09 14.10
C ILE A 413 6.39 -14.76 15.34
N LYS A 414 7.71 -14.72 15.49
CA LYS A 414 8.40 -15.25 16.67
C LYS A 414 7.90 -14.58 17.94
N ASP A 415 7.95 -13.25 18.00
CA ASP A 415 7.55 -12.49 19.21
C ASP A 415 6.10 -12.78 19.60
N ILE A 416 5.19 -12.87 18.62
CA ILE A 416 3.78 -13.20 18.85
C ILE A 416 3.63 -14.61 19.44
N LEU A 417 4.36 -15.58 18.90
CA LEU A 417 4.29 -16.96 19.38
C LEU A 417 4.96 -17.14 20.74
N GLU A 418 6.04 -16.42 21.02
CA GLU A 418 6.67 -16.39 22.34
C GLU A 418 5.73 -15.78 23.38
N THR A 419 5.12 -14.64 23.08
CA THR A 419 4.09 -14.03 23.94
C THR A 419 2.95 -15.00 24.23
N TYR A 420 2.47 -15.71 23.21
CA TYR A 420 1.42 -16.73 23.40
C TYR A 420 1.89 -17.94 24.22
N ALA A 421 3.15 -18.38 24.05
CA ALA A 421 3.70 -19.48 24.83
C ALA A 421 3.88 -19.11 26.31
N GLU A 422 4.17 -17.84 26.61
CA GLU A 422 4.27 -17.31 27.96
C GLU A 422 2.90 -17.10 28.62
N GLU A 423 1.93 -16.60 27.85
CA GLU A 423 0.56 -16.36 28.32
C GLU A 423 -0.48 -16.98 27.36
N PRO A 424 -0.74 -18.30 27.46
CA PRO A 424 -1.72 -18.97 26.63
C PRO A 424 -3.13 -18.57 27.06
N SER A 425 -3.76 -17.69 26.29
CA SER A 425 -5.14 -17.23 26.50
C SER A 425 -5.94 -17.24 25.19
N ASP A 426 -7.26 -17.37 25.29
CA ASP A 426 -8.17 -17.29 24.14
C ASP A 426 -8.07 -15.95 23.41
N SER A 427 -7.79 -14.88 24.16
CA SER A 427 -7.57 -13.54 23.61
C SER A 427 -6.33 -13.51 22.72
N ASN A 428 -5.19 -14.03 23.20
CA ASN A 428 -3.95 -14.09 22.44
C ASN A 428 -4.09 -15.02 21.22
N LEU A 429 -4.80 -16.14 21.37
CA LEU A 429 -5.08 -17.04 20.26
C LEU A 429 -6.01 -16.40 19.21
N ALA A 430 -7.05 -15.68 19.64
CA ALA A 430 -7.97 -14.97 18.75
C ALA A 430 -7.23 -13.87 17.96
N ARG A 431 -6.24 -13.20 18.56
CA ARG A 431 -5.37 -12.24 17.85
C ARG A 431 -4.56 -12.91 16.75
N ILE A 432 -3.94 -14.05 17.03
CA ILE A 432 -3.21 -14.85 16.04
C ILE A 432 -4.16 -15.28 14.90
N ALA A 433 -5.37 -15.74 15.26
CA ALA A 433 -6.38 -16.17 14.30
C ALA A 433 -7.00 -15.03 13.48
N ARG A 434 -6.99 -13.79 13.99
CA ARG A 434 -7.58 -12.60 13.35
C ARG A 434 -6.99 -12.32 11.97
N PHE A 435 -5.68 -12.49 11.84
CA PHE A 435 -4.94 -12.28 10.60
C PHE A 435 -4.56 -13.60 9.92
N GLY A 436 -4.59 -14.71 10.68
CA GLY A 436 -4.24 -16.04 10.20
C GLY A 436 -5.25 -16.66 9.24
N ARG A 437 -4.76 -17.54 8.36
CA ARG A 437 -5.61 -18.48 7.63
C ARG A 437 -5.90 -19.69 8.51
N MET A 438 -7.15 -19.82 8.94
CA MET A 438 -7.68 -21.08 9.44
C MET A 438 -8.07 -21.94 8.24
N GLY A 439 -7.35 -23.05 8.01
CA GLY A 439 -7.76 -24.04 7.02
C GLY A 439 -9.14 -24.59 7.39
N SER A 440 -10.05 -24.71 6.41
CA SER A 440 -11.34 -25.37 6.63
C SER A 440 -11.10 -26.88 6.72
N PHE A 441 -10.89 -27.40 7.92
CA PHE A 441 -10.88 -28.85 8.17
C PHE A 441 -12.33 -29.34 8.24
N ARG A 442 -12.99 -29.47 7.09
CA ARG A 442 -14.18 -30.34 7.00
C ARG A 442 -13.70 -31.78 6.93
N GLY A 443 -13.67 -32.49 8.06
CA GLY A 443 -13.68 -33.96 8.04
C GLY A 443 -12.71 -34.73 8.94
N SER A 444 -11.98 -34.12 9.87
CA SER A 444 -11.19 -34.87 10.84
C SER A 444 -11.16 -34.13 12.17
N SER A 445 -11.48 -34.85 13.25
CA SER A 445 -11.40 -34.58 14.70
C SER A 445 -11.20 -33.14 15.19
N PRO A 446 -11.88 -32.69 16.27
CA PRO A 446 -11.56 -31.42 16.93
C PRO A 446 -10.05 -31.40 17.21
N LEU A 447 -9.35 -30.34 16.77
CA LEU A 447 -7.92 -30.14 17.01
C LEU A 447 -7.65 -30.36 18.50
N SER A 448 -7.04 -31.49 18.85
CA SER A 448 -6.84 -31.89 20.25
C SER A 448 -5.54 -31.32 20.84
N CYS A 449 -4.85 -30.42 20.15
CA CYS A 449 -3.61 -29.82 20.63
C CYS A 449 -3.31 -28.49 19.90
N GLY A 450 -2.81 -27.48 20.63
CA GLY A 450 -2.41 -26.20 20.04
C GLY A 450 -1.24 -26.27 19.07
N GLN A 451 -0.45 -27.34 19.14
CA GLN A 451 0.62 -27.60 18.19
C GLN A 451 0.13 -27.76 16.75
N ASP A 452 -1.04 -28.38 16.55
CA ASP A 452 -1.56 -28.65 15.21
C ASP A 452 -2.02 -27.34 14.54
N PHE A 453 -2.59 -26.41 15.32
CA PHE A 453 -2.96 -25.08 14.85
C PHE A 453 -1.74 -24.25 14.46
N ILE A 454 -0.76 -24.11 15.37
CA ILE A 454 0.43 -23.29 15.12
C ILE A 454 1.31 -23.90 14.02
N GLY A 455 1.40 -25.24 13.95
CA GLY A 455 2.06 -25.94 12.85
C GLY A 455 1.43 -25.64 11.49
N CYS A 456 0.09 -25.65 11.41
CA CYS A 456 -0.63 -25.26 10.20
C CYS A 456 -0.38 -23.79 9.82
N CYS A 457 -0.49 -22.89 10.79
CA CYS A 457 -0.23 -21.47 10.60
C CYS A 457 1.20 -21.21 10.08
N LEU A 458 2.22 -21.79 10.72
CA LEU A 458 3.61 -21.65 10.31
C LEU A 458 3.84 -22.15 8.88
N SER A 459 3.20 -23.25 8.47
CA SER A 459 3.31 -23.75 7.10
C SER A 459 2.70 -22.82 6.04
N SER A 460 1.78 -21.95 6.43
CA SER A 460 1.17 -20.93 5.55
C SER A 460 1.90 -19.57 5.59
N TRP A 461 2.74 -19.35 6.60
CA TRP A 461 3.41 -18.07 6.83
C TRP A 461 4.89 -18.09 6.45
N LEU A 462 5.54 -19.23 6.65
CA LEU A 462 6.98 -19.39 6.55
C LEU A 462 7.36 -20.41 5.47
N THR A 463 8.47 -20.15 4.80
CA THR A 463 9.13 -21.16 3.93
C THR A 463 9.67 -22.33 4.74
N THR A 464 10.00 -23.44 4.08
CA THR A 464 10.60 -24.60 4.75
C THR A 464 11.92 -24.25 5.45
N GLU A 465 12.76 -23.42 4.83
CA GLU A 465 14.03 -22.97 5.39
C GLU A 465 13.84 -22.13 6.65
N GLU A 466 12.87 -21.21 6.64
CA GLU A 466 12.55 -20.38 7.82
C GLU A 466 12.01 -21.20 8.98
N ARG A 467 11.17 -22.20 8.70
CA ARG A 467 10.61 -23.07 9.75
C ARG A 467 11.68 -23.92 10.45
N GLN A 468 12.77 -24.24 9.76
CA GLN A 468 13.89 -25.01 10.31
C GLN A 468 14.84 -24.16 11.17
N ASN A 469 14.55 -22.87 11.36
CA ASN A 469 15.29 -22.04 12.29
C ASN A 469 15.15 -22.59 13.72
N ALA A 470 16.28 -22.72 14.42
CA ALA A 470 16.35 -23.24 15.79
C ALA A 470 15.41 -22.51 16.77
N GLU A 471 15.15 -21.22 16.55
CA GLU A 471 14.23 -20.43 17.37
C GLU A 471 12.78 -20.87 17.20
N PHE A 472 12.34 -21.14 15.96
CA PHE A 472 10.98 -21.66 15.72
C PHE A 472 10.82 -23.08 16.26
N GLU A 473 11.86 -23.92 16.18
CA GLU A 473 11.83 -25.25 16.82
C GLU A 473 11.75 -25.16 18.35
N ALA A 474 12.46 -24.22 18.98
CA ALA A 474 12.36 -23.97 20.41
C ALA A 474 10.95 -23.51 20.82
N ILE A 475 10.33 -22.61 20.05
CA ILE A 475 8.94 -22.20 20.26
C ILE A 475 7.98 -23.39 20.11
N ARG A 476 8.13 -24.22 19.08
CA ARG A 476 7.28 -25.40 18.86
C ARG A 476 7.36 -26.39 20.01
N LEU A 477 8.54 -26.56 20.62
CA LEU A 477 8.71 -27.35 21.83
C LEU A 477 7.99 -26.74 23.03
N LYS A 478 8.09 -25.42 23.26
CA LYS A 478 7.34 -24.73 24.33
C LYS A 478 5.83 -24.92 24.17
N LEU A 479 5.31 -24.76 22.95
CA LEU A 479 3.89 -24.91 22.63
C LEU A 479 3.39 -26.36 22.72
N SER A 480 4.29 -27.34 22.75
CA SER A 480 3.94 -28.77 22.87
C SER A 480 3.25 -29.15 24.17
N TYR A 481 3.47 -28.34 25.20
CA TYR A 481 2.96 -28.57 26.55
C TYR A 481 1.65 -27.80 26.83
N ILE A 482 1.12 -27.07 25.83
CA ILE A 482 -0.07 -26.22 25.97
C ILE A 482 -1.28 -26.90 25.31
N SER A 483 -2.25 -27.31 26.13
CA SER A 483 -3.56 -27.78 25.63
C SER A 483 -4.44 -26.58 25.28
N ILE A 484 -4.93 -26.53 24.03
CA ILE A 484 -5.87 -25.50 23.58
C ILE A 484 -7.26 -26.11 23.50
N ASP A 485 -8.24 -25.49 24.15
CA ASP A 485 -9.66 -25.74 23.87
C ASP A 485 -10.15 -24.70 22.85
N LEU A 486 -10.29 -25.10 21.58
CA LEU A 486 -10.84 -24.23 20.53
C LEU A 486 -12.37 -24.10 20.60
N GLY A 487 -13.00 -24.57 21.69
CA GLY A 487 -14.43 -24.50 21.95
C GLY A 487 -14.95 -23.08 22.22
N GLY A 488 -14.87 -22.16 21.25
CA GLY A 488 -15.55 -20.87 21.41
C GLY A 488 -15.15 -19.70 20.52
N VAL A 489 -14.12 -19.81 19.66
CA VAL A 489 -13.72 -18.67 18.79
C VAL A 489 -14.69 -18.52 17.61
N GLN A 490 -15.91 -18.05 17.88
CA GLN A 490 -16.66 -17.30 16.87
C GLN A 490 -16.07 -15.90 16.83
N ALA A 491 -15.51 -15.51 15.68
CA ALA A 491 -15.28 -14.10 15.38
C ALA A 491 -16.57 -13.33 15.71
N PRO A 492 -16.50 -12.09 16.25
CA PRO A 492 -17.70 -11.29 16.44
C PRO A 492 -18.33 -11.05 15.08
N ILE A 493 -19.31 -11.89 14.73
CA ILE A 493 -20.22 -11.66 13.64
C ILE A 493 -20.97 -10.41 14.08
N GLY A 494 -20.66 -9.28 13.42
CA GLY A 494 -21.43 -8.07 13.58
C GLY A 494 -22.91 -8.41 13.50
N SER A 495 -23.63 -8.11 14.58
CA SER A 495 -25.08 -8.20 14.60
C SER A 495 -25.63 -7.40 13.42
N LYS A 496 -26.52 -8.07 12.67
CA LYS A 496 -27.17 -7.62 11.43
C LYS A 496 -27.62 -6.17 11.43
#